data_AF-G8S102-F1
#
_entry.id   AF-G8S102-F1
#
_cell.length_a   1.000
_cell.length_b   1.000
_cell.length_c   1.000
_cell.angle_alpha   90.00
_cell.angle_beta   90.00
_cell.angle_gamma   90.00
#
_symmetry.space_group_name_H-M   'P 1'
#
loop_
_entity.id
_entity.type
_entity.pdbx_description
1 polymer ?
#
loop_
_entity_poly.entity_id
_entity_poly.type
_entity_poly.pdbx_seq_one_letter_code
_entity_poly.pdbx_strand_id
1 'polypeptide(L)'
;MLRPQKVVAYVVREGRLLVFLHVDDVSFDQSGLQVPAGTVRAGELPEAAVVREAAEETGLPGLRVERYLGVSEFDMRPYADAVHVRHFFHLTVDAPEVPERWFTEERGDGDGTPVRFECYWLPLAQGHVLAAGQSALLGRLFDGVSGGAVGSGLQGDGDTGDRKRSVAG
;
A
#
# COMPACT_ATOMS: atom_id res chain seq x y z
N MET A 1 6.72 -0.07 -29.65
CA MET A 1 6.30 0.27 -28.29
C MET A 1 5.04 -0.49 -27.87
N LEU A 2 5.20 -1.45 -26.96
CA LEU A 2 4.10 -2.21 -26.36
C LEU A 2 3.39 -1.38 -25.27
N ARG A 3 2.11 -1.67 -25.01
CA ARG A 3 1.32 -1.01 -23.95
C ARG A 3 0.56 -2.02 -23.09
N PRO A 4 1.28 -2.90 -22.35
CA PRO A 4 0.64 -3.92 -21.54
C PRO A 4 -0.17 -3.27 -20.42
N GLN A 5 -1.31 -3.88 -20.13
CA GLN A 5 -2.16 -3.49 -19.00
C GLN A 5 -1.57 -4.12 -17.73
N LYS A 6 -1.39 -3.28 -16.71
CA LYS A 6 -0.79 -3.65 -15.44
C LYS A 6 -1.72 -3.25 -14.30
N VAL A 7 -1.59 -3.93 -13.18
CA VAL A 7 -2.28 -3.60 -11.93
C VAL A 7 -1.27 -3.30 -10.84
N VAL A 8 -1.64 -2.43 -9.91
CA VAL A 8 -0.86 -2.09 -8.73
C VAL A 8 -1.80 -2.10 -7.52
N ALA A 9 -1.45 -2.87 -6.50
CA ALA A 9 -2.24 -3.06 -5.30
C ALA A 9 -1.65 -2.28 -4.12
N TYR A 10 -2.36 -1.28 -3.63
CA TYR A 10 -2.11 -0.74 -2.30
C TYR A 10 -2.93 -1.53 -1.28
N VAL A 11 -2.35 -2.59 -0.73
CA VAL A 11 -2.97 -3.33 0.37
C VAL A 11 -2.71 -2.56 1.66
N VAL A 12 -3.78 -1.99 2.25
CA VAL A 12 -3.68 -1.13 3.43
C VAL A 12 -4.37 -1.78 4.62
N ARG A 13 -3.69 -1.78 5.76
CA ARG A 13 -4.21 -2.23 7.05
C ARG A 13 -3.72 -1.29 8.15
N GLU A 14 -4.65 -0.75 8.94
CA GLU A 14 -4.31 0.03 10.15
C GLU A 14 -3.29 1.17 9.90
N GLY A 15 -3.42 1.87 8.77
CA GLY A 15 -2.50 2.96 8.40
C GLY A 15 -1.11 2.49 7.96
N ARG A 16 -0.97 1.21 7.61
CA ARG A 16 0.25 0.61 7.06
C ARG A 16 -0.02 0.04 5.68
N LEU A 17 1.00 0.08 4.84
CA LEU A 17 1.02 -0.41 3.47
C LEU A 17 1.84 -1.69 3.40
N LEU A 18 1.29 -2.73 2.79
CA LEU A 18 2.05 -3.92 2.48
C LEU A 18 3.07 -3.63 1.39
N VAL A 19 4.32 -3.97 1.66
CA VAL A 19 5.43 -3.81 0.73
C VAL A 19 6.27 -5.08 0.69
N PHE A 20 7.09 -5.23 -0.35
CA PHE A 20 8.11 -6.26 -0.39
C PHE A 20 9.42 -5.78 -1.03
N LEU A 21 10.48 -6.54 -0.72
CA LEU A 21 11.81 -6.43 -1.33
C LEU A 21 12.17 -7.75 -2.00
N HIS A 22 12.84 -7.68 -3.16
CA HIS A 22 13.49 -8.85 -3.73
C HIS A 22 14.75 -9.16 -2.93
N VAL A 23 14.82 -10.32 -2.27
CA VAL A 23 15.97 -10.67 -1.41
C VAL A 23 17.13 -11.33 -2.17
N ASP A 24 16.86 -11.87 -3.35
CA ASP A 24 17.85 -12.55 -4.19
C ASP A 24 18.32 -11.71 -5.38
N ASP A 25 17.77 -10.51 -5.55
CA ASP A 25 18.14 -9.63 -6.66
C ASP A 25 19.39 -8.82 -6.31
N VAL A 26 20.53 -9.31 -6.80
CA VAL A 26 21.85 -8.67 -6.67
C VAL A 26 22.04 -7.54 -7.70
N SER A 27 21.05 -7.29 -8.58
CA SER A 27 21.06 -6.13 -9.47
C SER A 27 20.62 -4.89 -8.69
N PHE A 28 21.62 -4.14 -8.24
CA PHE A 28 21.51 -2.94 -7.40
C PHE A 28 20.72 -1.77 -8.03
N ASP A 29 20.11 -1.91 -9.22
CA ASP A 29 19.62 -0.77 -9.98
C ASP A 29 18.11 -0.51 -9.89
N GLN A 30 17.26 -1.50 -9.57
CA GLN A 30 15.79 -1.29 -9.61
C GLN A 30 14.93 -1.97 -8.53
N SER A 31 15.44 -2.97 -7.80
CA SER A 31 14.60 -3.85 -6.97
C SER A 31 14.08 -3.23 -5.66
N GLY A 32 14.15 -1.90 -5.53
CA GLY A 32 13.76 -1.13 -4.35
C GLY A 32 12.33 -1.44 -3.86
N LEU A 33 11.90 -0.75 -2.81
CA LEU A 33 10.67 -1.12 -2.13
C LEU A 33 9.45 -1.07 -3.07
N GLN A 34 8.70 -2.17 -3.16
CA GLN A 34 7.57 -2.30 -4.07
C GLN A 34 6.30 -2.73 -3.33
N VAL A 35 5.17 -2.53 -3.98
CA VAL A 35 3.87 -3.10 -3.63
C VAL A 35 3.49 -4.15 -4.68
N PRO A 36 2.51 -5.03 -4.37
CA PRO A 36 2.09 -6.05 -5.32
C PRO A 36 1.59 -5.47 -6.64
N ALA A 37 2.06 -6.02 -7.74
CA ALA A 37 1.78 -5.49 -9.07
C ALA A 37 2.07 -6.51 -10.17
N GLY A 38 1.16 -6.66 -11.12
CA GLY A 38 1.36 -7.63 -12.18
C GLY A 38 0.59 -7.32 -13.45
N THR A 39 0.44 -8.33 -14.30
CA THR A 39 -0.08 -8.17 -15.66
C THR A 39 -1.55 -8.56 -15.72
N VAL A 40 -2.38 -7.71 -16.32
CA VAL A 40 -3.75 -8.11 -16.64
C VAL A 40 -3.70 -9.11 -17.79
N ARG A 41 -4.18 -10.32 -17.57
CA ARG A 41 -4.21 -11.38 -18.59
C ARG A 41 -5.28 -11.05 -19.66
N ALA A 42 -5.15 -11.66 -20.83
CA ALA A 42 -6.11 -11.43 -21.91
C ALA A 42 -7.53 -11.86 -21.48
N GLY A 43 -8.50 -10.94 -21.56
CA GLY A 43 -9.88 -11.17 -21.12
C GLY A 43 -10.10 -11.11 -19.60
N GLU A 44 -9.07 -10.85 -18.81
CA GLU A 44 -9.17 -10.68 -17.36
C GLU A 44 -9.60 -9.25 -17.01
N LEU A 45 -10.48 -9.12 -16.01
CA LEU A 45 -10.83 -7.81 -15.45
C LEU A 45 -9.69 -7.29 -14.58
N PRO A 46 -9.32 -6.00 -14.63
CA PRO A 46 -8.28 -5.43 -13.76
C PRO A 46 -8.50 -5.69 -12.27
N GLU A 47 -9.75 -5.68 -11.80
CA GLU A 47 -10.11 -5.99 -10.41
C GLU A 47 -9.80 -7.45 -10.05
N ALA A 48 -10.03 -8.39 -10.97
CA ALA A 48 -9.69 -9.79 -10.77
C ALA A 48 -8.17 -9.99 -10.81
N ALA A 49 -7.50 -9.33 -11.75
CA ALA A 49 -6.05 -9.36 -11.87
C ALA A 49 -5.37 -8.85 -10.61
N VAL A 50 -5.79 -7.71 -10.04
CA VAL A 50 -5.12 -7.13 -8.87
C VAL A 50 -5.24 -8.00 -7.62
N VAL A 51 -6.38 -8.68 -7.43
CA VAL A 51 -6.56 -9.62 -6.31
C VAL A 51 -5.70 -10.86 -6.51
N ARG A 52 -5.66 -11.39 -7.74
CA ARG A 52 -4.84 -12.55 -8.09
C ARG A 52 -3.36 -12.26 -7.88
N GLU A 53 -2.83 -11.22 -8.51
CA GLU A 53 -1.40 -10.84 -8.42
C GLU A 53 -1.01 -10.59 -6.96
N ALA A 54 -1.83 -9.83 -6.21
CA ALA A 54 -1.54 -9.60 -4.80
C ALA A 54 -1.56 -10.89 -3.96
N ALA A 55 -2.44 -11.84 -4.26
CA ALA A 55 -2.44 -13.14 -3.58
C ALA A 55 -1.25 -14.02 -3.98
N GLU A 56 -0.88 -14.05 -5.27
CA GLU A 56 0.25 -14.80 -5.81
C GLU A 56 1.58 -14.31 -5.20
N GLU A 57 1.80 -12.99 -5.15
CA GLU A 57 3.06 -12.39 -4.65
C GLU A 57 3.16 -12.37 -3.12
N THR A 58 2.04 -12.23 -2.40
CA THR A 58 2.05 -12.02 -0.94
C THR A 58 1.61 -13.24 -0.14
N GLY A 59 0.95 -14.22 -0.77
CA GLY A 59 0.36 -15.36 -0.07
C GLY A 59 -0.74 -15.00 0.93
N LEU A 60 -1.17 -13.74 1.00
CA LEU A 60 -2.22 -13.32 1.92
C LEU A 60 -3.60 -13.80 1.46
N PRO A 61 -4.35 -14.50 2.31
CA PRO A 61 -5.74 -14.82 2.02
C PRO A 61 -6.64 -13.59 2.26
N GLY A 62 -7.86 -13.64 1.73
CA GLY A 62 -8.90 -12.67 2.09
C GLY A 62 -8.68 -11.24 1.57
N LEU A 63 -7.85 -11.07 0.54
CA LEU A 63 -7.67 -9.79 -0.14
C LEU A 63 -8.96 -9.36 -0.86
N ARG A 64 -9.36 -8.10 -0.68
CA ARG A 64 -10.57 -7.54 -1.28
C ARG A 64 -10.28 -6.16 -1.86
N VAL A 65 -10.83 -5.87 -3.04
CA VAL A 65 -10.79 -4.52 -3.61
C VAL A 65 -11.75 -3.64 -2.83
N GLU A 66 -11.22 -2.58 -2.24
CA GLU A 66 -12.00 -1.53 -1.58
C GLU A 66 -12.34 -0.42 -2.57
N ARG A 67 -11.38 -0.02 -3.41
CA ARG A 67 -11.57 1.12 -4.32
C ARG A 67 -10.61 1.07 -5.52
N TYR A 68 -11.10 1.50 -6.68
CA TYR A 68 -10.27 1.84 -7.83
C TYR A 68 -9.77 3.29 -7.71
N LEU A 69 -8.45 3.50 -7.83
CA LEU A 69 -7.81 4.80 -7.59
C LEU A 69 -7.49 5.57 -8.88
N GLY A 70 -7.47 4.87 -10.01
CA GLY A 70 -7.21 5.45 -11.33
C GLY A 70 -6.14 4.71 -12.12
N VAL A 71 -5.71 5.34 -13.21
CA VAL A 71 -4.70 4.81 -14.13
C VAL A 71 -3.57 5.81 -14.30
N SER A 72 -2.34 5.30 -14.38
CA SER A 72 -1.15 6.09 -14.76
C SER A 72 -0.29 5.31 -15.73
N GLU A 73 0.40 6.02 -16.61
CA GLU A 73 1.37 5.45 -17.53
C GLU A 73 2.78 5.48 -16.92
N PHE A 74 3.56 4.43 -17.16
CA PHE A 74 4.96 4.35 -16.73
C PHE A 74 5.84 3.90 -17.90
N ASP A 75 6.81 4.73 -18.26
CA ASP A 75 7.75 4.45 -19.34
C ASP A 75 8.83 3.47 -18.85
N MET A 76 8.92 2.30 -19.48
CA MET A 76 9.88 1.27 -19.11
C MET A 76 11.24 1.45 -19.77
N ARG A 77 11.45 2.49 -20.58
CA ARG A 77 12.76 2.73 -21.20
C ARG A 77 13.77 3.17 -20.13
N PRO A 78 15.04 2.75 -20.22
CA PRO A 78 15.63 1.98 -21.34
C PRO A 78 15.45 0.46 -21.25
N TYR A 79 14.84 -0.07 -20.20
CA TYR A 79 14.75 -1.51 -19.93
C TYR A 79 13.88 -2.29 -20.92
N ALA A 80 12.79 -1.68 -21.41
CA ALA A 80 11.96 -2.25 -22.47
C ALA A 80 11.34 -1.15 -23.36
N ASP A 81 11.09 -1.45 -24.64
CA ASP A 81 10.29 -0.60 -25.54
C ASP A 81 8.79 -0.73 -25.24
N ALA A 82 8.39 -0.31 -24.04
CA ALA A 82 7.03 -0.40 -23.55
C ALA A 82 6.65 0.77 -22.64
N VAL A 83 5.35 1.13 -22.68
CA VAL A 83 4.72 2.03 -21.70
C VAL A 83 3.65 1.23 -20.97
N HIS A 84 3.88 0.96 -19.68
CA HIS A 84 2.94 0.24 -18.84
C HIS A 84 1.72 1.11 -18.53
N VAL A 85 0.52 0.62 -18.81
CA VAL A 85 -0.74 1.25 -18.39
C VAL A 85 -1.14 0.62 -17.06
N ARG A 86 -0.90 1.33 -15.95
CA ARG A 86 -1.06 0.79 -14.59
C ARG A 86 -2.36 1.26 -13.96
N HIS A 87 -3.22 0.30 -13.64
CA HIS A 87 -4.44 0.48 -12.88
C HIS A 87 -4.14 0.32 -11.38
N PHE A 88 -4.41 1.36 -10.59
CA PHE A 88 -4.12 1.37 -9.16
C PHE A 88 -5.38 1.07 -8.36
N PHE A 89 -5.25 0.19 -7.38
CA PHE A 89 -6.35 -0.20 -6.49
C PHE A 89 -5.94 -0.08 -5.03
N HIS A 90 -6.91 0.28 -4.20
CA HIS A 90 -6.85 0.11 -2.76
C HIS A 90 -7.46 -1.24 -2.42
N LEU A 91 -6.69 -2.08 -1.74
CA LEU A 91 -7.12 -3.38 -1.24
C LEU A 91 -7.09 -3.39 0.28
N THR A 92 -7.99 -4.17 0.86
CA THR A 92 -7.97 -4.55 2.28
C THR A 92 -7.68 -6.04 2.42
N VAL A 93 -7.24 -6.45 3.60
CA VAL A 93 -7.02 -7.85 3.95
C VAL A 93 -7.96 -8.23 5.10
N ASP A 94 -8.79 -9.23 4.86
CA ASP A 94 -9.71 -9.82 5.85
C ASP A 94 -9.30 -11.27 6.10
N ALA A 95 -8.35 -11.44 7.01
CA ALA A 95 -7.81 -12.73 7.39
C ALA A 95 -7.66 -12.80 8.92
N PRO A 96 -7.90 -13.98 9.54
CA PRO A 96 -7.79 -14.14 10.99
C PRO A 96 -6.36 -13.94 11.50
N GLU A 97 -5.37 -14.28 10.68
CA GLU A 97 -3.95 -14.08 10.95
C GLU A 97 -3.31 -13.37 9.75
N VAL A 98 -2.68 -12.23 10.03
CA VAL A 98 -1.91 -11.45 9.07
C VAL A 98 -0.51 -11.28 9.65
N PRO A 99 0.53 -11.89 9.06
CA PRO A 99 1.89 -11.80 9.60
C PRO A 99 2.41 -10.35 9.56
N GLU A 100 3.29 -9.99 10.49
CA GLU A 100 3.95 -8.68 10.47
C GLU A 100 5.09 -8.62 9.45
N ARG A 101 5.76 -9.75 9.24
CA ARG A 101 6.86 -9.92 8.28
C ARG A 101 6.98 -11.39 7.88
N TRP A 102 7.13 -11.69 6.59
CA TRP A 102 7.20 -13.06 6.09
C TRP A 102 7.92 -13.11 4.74
N PHE A 103 8.23 -14.33 4.30
CA PHE A 103 8.78 -14.58 2.97
C PHE A 103 7.74 -15.25 2.09
N THR A 104 7.75 -14.90 0.81
CA THR A 104 6.99 -15.60 -0.23
C THR A 104 7.93 -16.03 -1.34
N GLU A 105 7.50 -17.06 -2.06
CA GLU A 105 8.18 -17.54 -3.26
C GLU A 105 7.19 -17.45 -4.41
N GLU A 106 7.49 -16.60 -5.38
CA GLU A 106 6.79 -16.63 -6.64
C GLU A 106 7.52 -17.58 -7.59
N ARG A 107 6.80 -18.59 -8.05
CA ARG A 107 7.25 -19.42 -9.18
C ARG A 107 6.70 -18.76 -10.42
N GLY A 108 7.56 -18.09 -11.19
CA GLY A 108 7.18 -17.63 -12.52
C GLY A 108 6.72 -18.80 -13.40
N ASP A 109 6.13 -18.52 -14.55
CA ASP A 109 5.54 -19.51 -15.47
C ASP A 109 6.56 -20.49 -16.14
N GLY A 110 7.80 -20.59 -15.63
CA GLY A 110 8.89 -21.41 -16.17
C GLY A 110 9.65 -22.23 -15.12
N ASP A 111 10.71 -22.93 -15.56
CA ASP A 111 11.63 -23.74 -14.73
C ASP A 111 12.68 -22.92 -13.96
N GLY A 112 12.48 -21.60 -13.88
CA GLY A 112 13.38 -20.67 -13.21
C GLY A 112 13.44 -20.87 -11.70
N THR A 113 14.51 -20.34 -11.09
CA THR A 113 14.64 -20.26 -9.64
C THR A 113 13.49 -19.41 -9.08
N PRO A 114 12.75 -19.89 -8.06
CA PRO A 114 11.71 -19.11 -7.41
C PRO A 114 12.26 -17.77 -6.94
N VAL A 115 11.55 -16.68 -7.22
CA VAL A 115 11.93 -15.35 -6.72
C VAL A 115 11.41 -15.25 -5.30
N ARG A 116 12.33 -15.05 -4.35
CA ARG A 116 11.96 -14.81 -2.95
C ARG A 116 11.72 -13.34 -2.71
N PHE A 117 10.61 -13.07 -2.05
CA PHE A 117 10.25 -11.75 -1.58
C PHE A 117 10.19 -11.75 -0.06
N GLU A 118 10.66 -10.67 0.55
CA GLU A 118 10.39 -10.37 1.95
C GLU A 118 9.27 -9.35 2.04
N CYS A 119 8.10 -9.78 2.53
CA CYS A 119 6.93 -8.95 2.72
C CYS A 119 6.89 -8.39 4.15
N TYR A 120 6.53 -7.12 4.29
CA TYR A 120 6.31 -6.48 5.60
C TYR A 120 5.42 -5.24 5.48
N TRP A 121 4.98 -4.71 6.63
CA TRP A 121 4.12 -3.52 6.70
C TRP A 121 4.93 -2.24 6.92
N LEU A 122 4.89 -1.34 5.95
CA LEU A 122 5.47 0.00 6.03
C LEU A 122 4.42 1.00 6.56
N PRO A 123 4.74 1.96 7.44
CA PRO A 123 3.83 3.06 7.73
C PRO A 123 3.38 3.76 6.44
N LEU A 124 2.07 3.95 6.24
CA LEU A 124 1.54 4.47 4.97
C LEU A 124 2.11 5.86 4.62
N ALA A 125 2.39 6.68 5.63
CA ALA A 125 3.04 7.98 5.47
C ALA A 125 4.44 7.89 4.80
N GLN A 126 5.10 6.73 4.89
CA GLN A 126 6.39 6.46 4.26
C GLN A 126 6.25 5.85 2.85
N GLY A 127 5.04 5.56 2.35
CA GLY A 127 4.84 4.91 1.04
C GLY A 127 5.32 5.73 -0.17
N HIS A 128 5.77 6.97 0.01
CA HIS A 128 6.40 7.75 -1.05
C HIS A 128 7.74 7.14 -1.53
N VAL A 129 8.36 6.26 -0.74
CA VAL A 129 9.65 5.61 -1.06
C VAL A 129 9.54 4.48 -2.09
N LEU A 130 8.32 4.15 -2.55
CA LEU A 130 8.12 3.06 -3.51
C LEU A 130 8.89 3.30 -4.81
N ALA A 131 9.58 2.26 -5.26
CA ALA A 131 10.38 2.26 -6.47
C ALA A 131 9.50 2.16 -7.73
N ALA A 132 10.17 2.27 -8.88
CA ALA A 132 9.58 2.05 -10.21
C ALA A 132 8.27 2.83 -10.47
N GLY A 133 8.09 4.00 -9.87
CA GLY A 133 6.88 4.83 -10.03
C GLY A 133 5.61 4.25 -9.40
N GLN A 134 5.71 3.25 -8.51
CA GLN A 134 4.54 2.65 -7.87
C GLN A 134 3.87 3.57 -6.83
N SER A 135 4.46 4.70 -6.45
CA SER A 135 3.85 5.70 -5.58
C SER A 135 2.92 6.70 -6.32
N ALA A 136 2.77 6.58 -7.64
CA ALA A 136 2.12 7.58 -8.50
C ALA A 136 0.72 8.04 -8.03
N LEU A 137 -0.11 7.12 -7.52
CA LEU A 137 -1.47 7.42 -7.06
C LEU A 137 -1.66 7.21 -5.55
N LEU A 138 -0.58 7.15 -4.77
CA LEU A 138 -0.65 6.91 -3.32
C LEU A 138 -1.49 7.98 -2.59
N GLY A 139 -1.42 9.24 -3.03
CA GLY A 139 -2.22 10.33 -2.47
C GLY A 139 -3.74 10.09 -2.53
N ARG A 140 -4.21 9.33 -3.52
CA ARG A 140 -5.64 8.99 -3.70
C ARG A 140 -6.19 8.06 -2.61
N LEU A 141 -5.32 7.47 -1.79
CA LEU A 141 -5.76 6.72 -0.61
C LEU A 141 -6.43 7.61 0.43
N PHE A 142 -6.07 8.89 0.48
CA PHE A 142 -6.59 9.87 1.43
C PHE A 142 -7.80 10.65 0.92
N ASP A 143 -8.11 10.55 -0.37
CA ASP A 143 -9.31 11.15 -0.95
C ASP A 143 -10.55 10.55 -0.27
N GLY A 144 -11.39 11.39 0.34
CA GLY A 144 -12.62 10.97 1.04
C GLY A 144 -12.48 10.77 2.55
N VAL A 145 -11.27 10.86 3.12
CA VAL A 145 -11.09 11.00 4.58
C VAL A 145 -11.43 12.45 4.95
N SER A 146 -12.71 12.74 5.10
CA SER A 146 -13.16 14.03 5.66
C SER A 146 -12.60 14.13 7.06
N GLY A 147 -11.75 15.13 7.31
CA GLY A 147 -11.04 15.31 8.58
C GLY A 147 -11.99 15.17 9.77
N GLY A 148 -11.78 14.14 10.57
CA GLY A 148 -12.42 14.00 11.87
C GLY A 148 -12.08 15.25 12.69
N ALA A 149 -13.12 15.94 13.15
CA ALA A 149 -13.01 17.14 13.96
C ALA A 149 -12.02 16.91 15.10
N VAL A 150 -10.93 17.68 15.11
CA VAL A 150 -10.09 17.83 16.29
C VAL A 150 -10.94 18.59 17.31
N GLY A 151 -11.44 17.87 18.32
CA GLY A 151 -12.16 18.47 19.44
C GLY A 151 -11.27 19.52 20.11
N SER A 152 -11.66 20.79 20.02
CA SER A 152 -11.03 21.87 20.77
C SER A 152 -11.40 21.71 22.25
N GLY A 153 -10.56 20.99 22.99
CA GLY A 153 -10.52 21.09 24.44
C GLY A 153 -9.93 22.46 24.82
N LEU A 154 -10.79 23.39 25.21
CA LEU A 154 -10.40 24.52 26.05
C LEU A 154 -11.22 24.42 27.33
N GLN A 155 -10.64 23.71 28.29
CA GLN A 155 -11.01 23.77 29.70
C GLN A 155 -10.61 25.16 30.21
N GLY A 156 -11.58 26.03 30.44
CA GLY A 156 -11.37 27.29 31.16
C GLY A 156 -11.43 27.03 32.66
N ASP A 157 -10.26 26.92 33.29
CA ASP A 157 -10.12 27.04 34.75
C ASP A 157 -10.42 28.49 35.15
N GLY A 158 -11.54 28.67 35.85
CA GLY A 158 -11.91 29.92 36.53
C GLY A 158 -11.86 29.73 38.04
N ASP A 159 -10.66 29.61 38.60
CA ASP A 159 -10.42 29.72 40.04
C ASP A 159 -10.61 31.18 40.48
N THR A 160 -11.72 31.47 41.16
CA THR A 160 -11.93 32.76 41.83
C THR A 160 -11.75 32.54 43.32
N GLY A 161 -10.52 32.71 43.80
CA GLY A 161 -10.23 32.80 45.22
C GLY A 161 -10.77 34.11 45.80
N ASP A 162 -11.72 34.02 46.74
CA ASP A 162 -11.96 35.08 47.72
C ASP A 162 -11.67 34.58 49.14
N ARG A 163 -10.78 35.31 49.82
CA ARG A 163 -10.38 35.11 51.20
C ARG A 163 -11.17 36.10 52.05
N LYS A 164 -12.03 35.63 52.97
CA LYS A 164 -12.19 36.29 54.28
C LYS A 164 -12.39 35.30 55.43
N ARG A 165 -11.56 35.53 56.45
CA ARG A 165 -11.57 34.92 57.79
C ARG A 165 -12.59 35.64 58.69
N SER A 166 -13.15 34.90 59.66
CA SER A 166 -13.48 35.25 61.07
C SER A 166 -14.45 34.18 61.59
N VAL A 167 -14.10 33.27 62.49
CA VAL A 167 -13.89 33.38 63.97
C VAL A 167 -15.16 33.72 64.76
N ALA A 168 -15.43 32.81 65.71
CA ALA A 168 -16.24 32.88 66.95
C ALA A 168 -17.77 32.67 66.86
N GLY A 169 -18.24 31.76 67.73
CA GLY A 169 -19.65 31.50 68.05
C GLY A 169 -19.90 30.04 68.38
#